data_AF-A0A7C1PF03-F1
#
_entry.id   AF-A0A7C1PF03-F1
#
_cell.length_a   1.000
_cell.length_b   1.000
_cell.length_c   1.000
_cell.angle_alpha   90.00
_cell.angle_beta   90.00
_cell.angle_gamma   90.00
#
_symmetry.space_group_name_H-M   'P 1'
#
loop_
_entity.id
_entity.type
_entity.pdbx_description
1 polymer ?
#
loop_
_entity_poly.entity_id
_entity_poly.type
_entity_poly.pdbx_seq_one_letter_code
_entity_poly.pdbx_strand_id
1 'polypeptide(L)'
;MKPYNGFSPRARRAALTWLKREYAAGRRTPPTVCDACGQHEGVIDAHSEDYSTPFGDHIGRYALCYRCHMAVHCRFGRGWRQWDVYRRLIAAGAVLRPFYTRSFGRFAAEHLVPADPSAALRRAVVRWRQPPPRLILQEIASGTRPTVNLRPT
;
A
#
# COMPACT_ATOMS: atom_id res chain seq x y z
N MET A 1 10.91 2.98 -11.20
CA MET A 1 10.76 2.94 -9.73
C MET A 1 11.53 4.10 -9.13
N LYS A 2 10.85 5.01 -8.41
CA LYS A 2 11.47 6.16 -7.74
C LYS A 2 12.05 5.74 -6.36
N PRO A 3 12.96 6.52 -5.75
CA PRO A 3 13.29 6.35 -4.34
C PRO A 3 12.01 6.37 -3.49
N TYR A 4 12.01 5.63 -2.39
CA TYR A 4 10.84 5.57 -1.51
C TYR A 4 11.25 5.20 -0.09
N ASN A 5 10.74 5.96 0.89
CA ASN A 5 10.96 5.72 2.31
C ASN A 5 12.45 5.55 2.68
N GLY A 6 13.32 6.37 2.11
CA GLY A 6 14.79 6.27 2.31
C GLY A 6 15.49 5.18 1.49
N PHE A 7 14.76 4.30 0.80
CA PHE A 7 15.36 3.25 -0.03
C PHE A 7 15.55 3.69 -1.48
N SER A 8 16.73 3.37 -2.02
CA SER A 8 17.09 3.65 -3.40
C SER A 8 16.30 2.77 -4.39
N PRO A 9 16.16 3.19 -5.66
CA PRO A 9 15.59 2.34 -6.70
C PRO A 9 16.31 1.00 -6.86
N ARG A 10 17.62 0.95 -6.62
CA ARG A 10 18.42 -0.28 -6.69
C ARG A 10 18.01 -1.26 -5.58
N ALA A 11 17.92 -0.80 -4.33
CA ALA A 11 17.50 -1.64 -3.20
C ALA A 11 16.10 -2.23 -3.43
N ARG A 12 15.15 -1.38 -3.84
CA ARG A 12 13.77 -1.82 -4.12
C ARG A 12 13.68 -2.81 -5.29
N ARG A 13 14.49 -2.64 -6.35
CA ARG A 13 14.56 -3.61 -7.46
C ARG A 13 15.14 -4.95 -7.00
N ALA A 14 16.17 -4.95 -6.17
CA ALA A 14 16.75 -6.18 -5.64
C ALA A 14 15.72 -6.98 -4.82
N ALA A 15 14.98 -6.31 -3.94
CA ALA A 15 13.89 -6.92 -3.19
C ALA A 15 12.76 -7.44 -4.10
N LEU A 16 12.37 -6.69 -5.14
CA LEU A 16 11.38 -7.14 -6.11
C LEU A 16 11.84 -8.40 -6.86
N THR A 17 13.11 -8.44 -7.28
CA THR A 17 13.70 -9.62 -7.94
C THR A 17 13.69 -10.82 -7.01
N TRP A 18 14.06 -10.64 -5.75
CA TRP A 18 13.98 -11.69 -4.74
C TRP A 18 12.54 -12.21 -4.55
N LEU A 19 11.58 -11.30 -4.37
CA LEU A 19 10.18 -11.68 -4.16
C LEU A 19 9.59 -12.44 -5.36
N LYS A 20 9.94 -12.03 -6.58
CA LYS A 20 9.54 -12.76 -7.80
C LYS A 20 10.12 -14.16 -7.85
N ARG A 21 11.35 -14.38 -7.36
CA ARG A 21 11.93 -15.73 -7.25
C ARG A 21 11.22 -16.57 -6.20
N GLU A 22 10.82 -15.99 -5.07
CA GLU A 22 10.00 -16.68 -4.06
C GLU A 22 8.65 -17.13 -4.64
N TYR A 23 8.01 -16.29 -5.45
CA TYR A 23 6.78 -16.66 -6.17
C TYR A 23 7.01 -17.77 -7.20
N ALA A 24 8.05 -17.63 -8.03
CA ALA A 24 8.37 -18.64 -9.06
C ALA A 24 8.73 -20.00 -8.44
N ALA A 25 9.32 -19.99 -7.25
CA ALA A 25 9.66 -21.20 -6.50
C ALA A 25 8.51 -21.74 -5.65
N GLY A 26 7.34 -21.10 -5.65
CA GLY A 26 6.17 -21.54 -4.86
C GLY A 26 6.30 -21.35 -3.35
N ARG A 27 7.37 -20.70 -2.86
CA ARG A 27 7.57 -20.42 -1.41
C ARG A 27 6.68 -19.29 -0.91
N ARG A 28 6.18 -18.45 -1.81
CA ARG A 28 5.22 -17.38 -1.53
C ARG A 28 4.14 -17.36 -2.60
N THR A 29 2.99 -16.81 -2.26
CA THR A 29 1.88 -16.61 -3.19
C THR A 29 1.67 -15.11 -3.46
N PRO A 30 1.39 -14.73 -4.72
CA PRO A 30 0.94 -13.37 -5.02
C PRO A 30 -0.35 -13.02 -4.25
N PRO A 31 -0.49 -11.79 -3.74
CA PRO A 31 -1.65 -11.41 -2.97
C PRO A 31 -2.91 -11.28 -3.84
N THR A 32 -4.05 -11.71 -3.29
CA THR A 32 -5.38 -11.65 -3.95
C THR A 32 -6.39 -10.79 -3.19
N VAL A 33 -6.07 -10.32 -1.98
CA VAL A 33 -6.93 -9.46 -1.18
C VAL A 33 -6.10 -8.33 -0.57
N CYS A 34 -6.63 -7.12 -0.58
CA CYS A 34 -6.00 -5.95 0.02
C CYS A 34 -6.15 -5.96 1.55
N ASP A 35 -5.05 -5.95 2.29
CA ASP A 35 -5.05 -5.91 3.75
C ASP A 35 -5.67 -4.61 4.28
N ALA A 36 -5.50 -3.50 3.55
CA ALA A 36 -5.97 -2.19 3.97
C ALA A 36 -7.49 -2.02 3.81
N CYS A 37 -8.05 -2.32 2.64
CA CYS A 37 -9.46 -2.05 2.32
C CYS A 37 -10.29 -3.29 1.98
N GLY A 38 -9.70 -4.50 1.92
CA GLY A 38 -10.42 -5.75 1.65
C GLY A 38 -10.93 -5.89 0.22
N GLN A 39 -10.44 -5.05 -0.69
CA GLN A 39 -10.68 -5.21 -2.12
C GLN A 39 -10.04 -6.53 -2.60
N HIS A 40 -10.80 -7.33 -3.35
CA HIS A 40 -10.37 -8.58 -3.98
C HIS A 40 -10.37 -8.49 -5.51
N GLU A 41 -10.85 -7.37 -6.08
CA GLU A 41 -10.90 -7.13 -7.51
C GLU A 41 -9.79 -6.19 -8.00
N GLY A 42 -9.42 -6.36 -9.27
CA GLY A 42 -8.44 -5.52 -9.95
C GLY A 42 -7.00 -5.81 -9.53
N VAL A 43 -6.13 -4.81 -9.67
CA VAL A 43 -4.70 -4.96 -9.39
C VAL A 43 -4.46 -4.92 -7.88
N ILE A 44 -3.87 -6.00 -7.37
CA ILE A 44 -3.40 -6.14 -5.99
C ILE A 44 -1.93 -6.53 -6.04
N ASP A 45 -1.09 -5.73 -5.39
CA ASP A 45 0.36 -5.85 -5.43
C ASP A 45 0.91 -5.95 -4.01
N ALA A 46 1.98 -6.72 -3.84
CA ALA A 46 2.72 -6.74 -2.59
C ALA A 46 3.47 -5.41 -2.39
N HIS A 47 3.54 -4.95 -1.15
CA HIS A 47 4.14 -3.69 -0.76
C HIS A 47 5.05 -3.87 0.47
N SER A 48 6.09 -3.06 0.57
CA SER A 48 7.08 -3.11 1.66
C SER A 48 7.37 -1.70 2.15
N GLU A 49 7.44 -1.52 3.47
CA GLU A 49 7.95 -0.29 4.08
C GLU A 49 9.46 -0.36 4.34
N ASP A 50 9.98 -1.57 4.48
CA ASP A 50 11.38 -1.88 4.71
C ASP A 50 11.90 -2.73 3.55
N TYR A 51 12.95 -2.25 2.88
CA TYR A 51 13.63 -2.93 1.77
C TYR A 51 15.08 -3.30 2.14
N SER A 52 15.40 -3.38 3.42
CA SER A 52 16.73 -3.75 3.92
C SER A 52 17.08 -5.22 3.63
N THR A 53 18.37 -5.52 3.62
CA THR A 53 18.91 -6.89 3.57
C THR A 53 19.28 -7.38 4.98
N PRO A 54 19.22 -8.69 5.27
CA PRO A 54 18.82 -9.79 4.38
C PRO A 54 17.33 -9.72 4.02
N PHE A 55 16.93 -10.24 2.86
CA PHE A 55 15.52 -10.27 2.45
C PHE A 55 14.75 -11.38 3.15
N GLY A 56 13.46 -11.15 3.43
CA GLY A 56 12.61 -12.05 4.20
C GLY A 56 11.17 -11.54 4.30
N ASP A 57 10.52 -11.75 5.45
CA ASP A 57 9.10 -11.47 5.67
C ASP A 57 8.70 -10.00 5.59
N HIS A 58 9.63 -9.08 5.78
CA HIS A 58 9.39 -7.65 5.57
C HIS A 58 9.22 -7.29 4.09
N ILE A 59 9.75 -8.10 3.16
CA ILE A 59 9.58 -7.90 1.73
C ILE A 59 8.23 -8.45 1.28
N GLY A 60 7.40 -7.57 0.75
CA GLY A 60 6.02 -7.88 0.36
C GLY A 60 5.06 -8.05 1.54
N ARG A 61 5.42 -7.55 2.74
CA ARG A 61 4.66 -7.70 3.99
C ARG A 61 3.18 -7.28 3.89
N TYR A 62 2.85 -6.33 3.02
CA TYR A 62 1.49 -5.81 2.89
C TYR A 62 0.93 -6.12 1.50
N ALA A 63 -0.24 -6.72 1.44
CA ALA A 63 -1.03 -6.86 0.23
C ALA A 63 -1.89 -5.60 0.04
N LEU A 64 -1.64 -4.82 -1.02
CA LEU A 64 -2.38 -3.58 -1.26
C LEU A 64 -2.99 -3.56 -2.65
N CYS A 65 -4.28 -3.23 -2.75
CA CYS A 65 -4.87 -2.86 -4.04
C CYS A 65 -4.17 -1.61 -4.59
N TYR A 66 -4.17 -1.44 -5.91
CA TYR A 66 -3.48 -0.34 -6.58
C TYR A 66 -3.80 1.04 -5.96
N ARG A 67 -5.06 1.26 -5.57
CA ARG A 67 -5.49 2.51 -4.92
C ARG A 67 -4.80 2.74 -3.58
N CYS A 68 -4.83 1.75 -2.69
CA CYS A 68 -4.16 1.84 -1.38
C CYS A 68 -2.63 1.94 -1.55
N HIS A 69 -2.06 1.17 -2.48
CA HIS A 69 -0.63 1.18 -2.79
C HIS A 69 -0.18 2.58 -3.24
N MET A 70 -0.89 3.19 -4.19
CA MET A 70 -0.54 4.53 -4.68
C MET A 70 -0.75 5.61 -3.61
N ALA A 71 -1.82 5.51 -2.81
CA ALA A 71 -2.03 6.44 -1.68
C ALA A 71 -0.85 6.42 -0.70
N VAL A 72 -0.35 5.22 -0.37
CA VAL A 72 0.85 5.03 0.46
C VAL A 72 2.08 5.69 -0.19
N HIS A 73 2.31 5.50 -1.48
CA HIS A 73 3.44 6.12 -2.18
C HIS A 73 3.34 7.65 -2.28
N CYS A 74 2.13 8.20 -2.37
CA CYS A 74 1.89 9.65 -2.48
C CYS A 74 1.81 10.36 -1.12
N ARG A 75 1.91 9.64 0.00
CA ARG A 75 1.82 10.23 1.35
C ARG A 75 2.96 11.20 1.66
N PHE A 76 4.11 11.02 1.01
CA PHE A 76 5.26 11.88 1.18
C PHE A 76 5.16 13.06 0.20
N GLY A 77 5.06 14.28 0.72
CA GLY A 77 5.04 15.52 -0.07
C GLY A 77 3.63 16.08 -0.30
N ARG A 78 3.35 16.58 -1.51
CA ARG A 78 2.13 17.36 -1.81
C ARG A 78 0.80 16.61 -1.65
N GLY A 79 0.83 15.29 -1.55
CA GLY A 79 -0.35 14.43 -1.37
C GLY A 79 -0.74 14.16 0.10
N TRP A 80 -0.09 14.78 1.07
CA TRP A 80 -0.27 14.44 2.50
C TRP A 80 -1.70 14.69 3.01
N ARG A 81 -2.38 15.74 2.54
CA ARG A 81 -3.77 16.04 2.93
C ARG A 81 -4.72 14.97 2.40
N GLN A 82 -4.54 14.60 1.13
CA GLN A 82 -5.33 13.60 0.45
C GLN A 82 -5.10 12.21 1.05
N TRP A 83 -3.86 11.92 1.45
CA TRP A 83 -3.52 10.73 2.24
C TRP A 83 -4.29 10.66 3.56
N ASP A 84 -4.33 11.75 4.33
CA ASP A 84 -5.01 11.74 5.64
C ASP A 84 -6.52 11.47 5.50
N VAL A 85 -7.17 12.15 4.55
CA VAL A 85 -8.59 11.92 4.24
C VAL A 85 -8.83 10.47 3.80
N TYR A 86 -8.00 9.96 2.87
CA TYR A 86 -8.12 8.60 2.38
C TYR A 86 -7.96 7.57 3.50
N ARG A 87 -6.93 7.73 4.35
CA ARG A 87 -6.64 6.83 5.46
C ARG A 87 -7.79 6.77 6.47
N ARG A 88 -8.42 7.91 6.79
CA ARG A 88 -9.61 7.96 7.67
C ARG A 88 -10.81 7.26 7.02
N LEU A 89 -11.01 7.45 5.71
CA LEU A 89 -12.10 6.83 4.98
C LEU A 89 -11.97 5.30 4.96
N ILE A 90 -10.76 4.77 4.73
CA ILE A 90 -10.50 3.33 4.79
C ILE A 90 -10.67 2.79 6.22
N ALA A 91 -10.27 3.54 7.25
CA ALA A 91 -10.47 3.15 8.65
C ALA A 91 -11.94 3.06 9.03
N ALA A 92 -12.79 3.90 8.43
CA ALA A 92 -14.24 3.81 8.57
C ALA A 92 -14.88 2.65 7.79
N GLY A 93 -14.09 1.82 7.10
CA GLY A 93 -14.57 0.63 6.41
C GLY A 93 -14.94 0.85 4.94
N ALA A 94 -14.57 1.97 4.33
CA ALA A 94 -14.87 2.21 2.92
C ALA A 94 -14.09 1.27 1.99
N VAL A 95 -14.78 0.76 0.96
CA VAL A 95 -14.16 0.08 -0.17
C VAL A 95 -14.50 0.84 -1.44
N LEU A 96 -13.47 1.30 -2.15
CA LEU A 96 -13.61 2.12 -3.35
C LEU A 96 -13.49 1.26 -4.61
N ARG A 97 -14.01 1.80 -5.72
CA ARG A 97 -13.97 1.17 -7.05
C ARG A 97 -12.56 0.68 -7.41
N PRO A 98 -12.41 -0.58 -7.88
CA PRO A 98 -11.11 -1.15 -8.20
C PRO A 98 -10.47 -0.47 -9.42
N PHE A 99 -9.15 -0.62 -9.50
CA PHE A 99 -8.36 -0.33 -10.69
C PHE A 99 -7.97 -1.65 -11.34
N TYR A 100 -8.50 -1.93 -12.53
CA TYR A 100 -8.13 -3.10 -13.34
C TYR A 100 -6.82 -2.91 -14.10
N THR A 101 -6.34 -1.66 -14.20
CA THR A 101 -5.06 -1.31 -14.82
C THR A 101 -4.28 -0.33 -13.94
N ARG A 102 -2.95 -0.35 -14.06
CA ARG A 102 -2.05 0.52 -13.29
C ARG A 102 -2.01 1.94 -13.89
N SER A 103 -3.10 2.69 -13.72
CA SER A 103 -3.26 4.05 -14.27
C SER A 103 -3.03 5.13 -13.22
N PHE A 104 -1.81 5.70 -13.18
CA PHE A 104 -1.48 6.77 -12.24
C PHE A 104 -2.22 8.07 -12.55
N GLY A 105 -2.43 8.40 -13.83
CA GLY A 105 -3.17 9.61 -14.22
C GLY A 105 -4.61 9.60 -13.68
N ARG A 106 -5.31 8.47 -13.82
CA ARG A 106 -6.64 8.30 -13.23
C ARG A 106 -6.60 8.31 -11.70
N PHE A 107 -5.62 7.65 -11.08
CA PHE A 107 -5.44 7.74 -9.62
C PHE A 107 -5.26 9.20 -9.17
N ALA A 108 -4.39 9.97 -9.81
CA ALA A 108 -4.14 11.35 -9.47
C ALA A 108 -5.40 12.21 -9.64
N ALA A 109 -6.13 12.06 -10.74
CA ALA A 109 -7.39 12.76 -10.98
C ALA A 109 -8.46 12.47 -9.92
N GLU A 110 -8.55 11.23 -9.43
CA GLU A 110 -9.51 10.84 -8.41
C GLU A 110 -9.08 11.18 -6.97
N HIS A 111 -7.77 11.25 -6.67
CA HIS A 111 -7.27 11.34 -5.28
C HIS A 111 -6.45 12.56 -4.98
N LEU A 112 -5.63 13.05 -5.91
CA LEU A 112 -4.60 14.06 -5.63
C LEU A 112 -5.01 15.44 -6.12
N VAL A 113 -5.71 15.51 -7.25
CA VAL A 113 -6.12 16.76 -7.91
C VAL A 113 -7.36 17.42 -7.30
N PRO A 114 -8.40 16.71 -6.83
CA PRO A 114 -9.62 17.36 -6.36
C PRO A 114 -9.37 18.35 -5.22
N ALA A 115 -9.95 19.54 -5.31
CA ALA A 115 -9.89 20.55 -4.26
C ALA A 115 -10.56 20.09 -2.96
N ASP A 116 -11.67 19.35 -3.08
CA ASP A 116 -12.31 18.61 -1.98
C ASP A 116 -12.09 17.10 -2.16
N PRO A 117 -11.02 16.54 -1.56
CA PRO A 117 -10.75 15.10 -1.63
C PRO A 117 -11.80 14.27 -0.88
N SER A 118 -12.49 14.82 0.12
CA SER A 118 -13.50 14.10 0.89
C SER A 118 -14.70 13.76 0.02
N ALA A 119 -15.27 14.76 -0.65
CA ALA A 119 -16.40 14.55 -1.56
C ALA A 119 -16.03 13.65 -2.75
N ALA A 120 -14.84 13.86 -3.33
CA ALA A 120 -14.38 13.05 -4.46
C ALA A 120 -14.24 11.57 -4.10
N LEU A 121 -13.58 11.27 -2.97
CA LEU A 121 -13.37 9.88 -2.53
C LEU A 121 -14.68 9.19 -2.11
N ARG A 122 -15.60 9.92 -1.46
CA ARG A 122 -16.92 9.37 -1.10
C ARG A 122 -17.72 8.92 -2.32
N ARG A 123 -17.66 9.66 -3.44
CA ARG A 123 -18.31 9.24 -4.71
C ARG A 123 -17.70 7.98 -5.32
N ALA A 124 -16.45 7.65 -4.97
CA ALA A 124 -15.78 6.45 -5.45
C ALA A 124 -16.02 5.22 -4.56
N VAL A 125 -16.68 5.38 -3.40
CA VAL A 125 -17.05 4.27 -2.52
C VAL A 125 -18.11 3.43 -3.22
N VAL A 126 -17.88 2.12 -3.30
CA VAL A 126 -18.82 1.15 -3.88
C VAL A 126 -19.51 0.31 -2.83
N ARG A 127 -18.89 0.15 -1.65
CA ARG A 127 -19.49 -0.50 -0.49
C ARG A 127 -18.78 -0.07 0.80
N TRP A 128 -19.48 -0.29 1.90
CA TRP A 128 -18.92 -0.24 3.25
C TRP A 128 -18.80 -1.66 3.79
N ARG A 129 -17.76 -1.90 4.58
CA ARG A 129 -17.59 -3.12 5.36
C ARG A 129 -17.41 -2.75 6.82
N GLN A 130 -17.45 -3.76 7.70
CA GLN A 130 -16.98 -3.57 9.06
C GLN A 130 -15.53 -3.05 9.04
N PRO A 131 -15.20 -2.04 9.85
CA PRO A 131 -13.83 -1.57 10.00
C PRO A 131 -12.88 -2.74 10.25
N PRO A 132 -11.73 -2.79 9.55
CA PRO A 132 -10.79 -3.89 9.77
C PRO A 132 -10.23 -3.81 11.19
N PRO A 133 -10.03 -4.95 11.87
CA PRO A 133 -9.47 -4.96 13.23
C PRO A 133 -8.05 -4.38 13.27
N ARG A 134 -7.34 -4.44 12.13
CA ARG A 134 -6.05 -3.81 11.92
C ARG A 134 -6.15 -2.69 10.90
N LEU A 135 -5.66 -1.52 11.30
CA LEU A 135 -5.66 -0.32 10.50
C LEU A 135 -4.33 -0.22 9.74
N ILE A 136 -4.15 -1.03 8.68
CA ILE A 136 -2.87 -1.16 7.96
C ILE A 136 -2.30 0.18 7.48
N LEU A 137 -3.15 1.09 7.00
CA LEU A 137 -2.68 2.42 6.56
C LEU A 137 -2.21 3.30 7.73
N GLN A 138 -2.73 3.07 8.94
CA GLN A 138 -2.31 3.71 10.19
C GLN A 138 -0.97 3.13 10.63
N GLU A 139 -0.81 1.80 10.59
CA GLU A 139 0.46 1.13 10.91
C GLU A 139 1.59 1.58 9.98
N ILE A 140 1.31 1.71 8.68
CA ILE A 140 2.24 2.26 7.69
C ILE A 140 2.56 3.74 7.98
N ALA A 141 1.57 4.53 8.45
CA ALA A 141 1.76 5.93 8.79
C ALA A 141 2.60 6.12 10.06
N SER A 142 2.41 5.27 11.08
CA SER A 142 3.11 5.35 12.37
C SER A 142 4.56 4.88 12.30
N GLY A 143 4.99 4.32 11.17
CA GLY A 143 6.39 3.98 10.95
C GLY A 143 6.92 2.93 11.91
N THR A 144 6.07 2.00 12.36
CA THR A 144 6.53 0.87 13.18
C THR A 144 7.45 0.01 12.31
N ARG A 145 8.76 0.31 12.36
CA ARG A 145 9.79 -0.66 12.00
C ARG A 145 9.49 -1.89 12.86
N PRO A 146 9.36 -3.11 12.30
CA PRO A 146 9.41 -4.28 13.16
C PRO A 146 10.70 -4.15 13.98
N THR A 147 10.57 -4.18 15.30
CA THR A 147 11.69 -4.34 16.22
C THR A 147 12.39 -5.61 15.79
N VAL A 148 13.48 -5.48 15.05
CA VAL A 148 14.39 -6.58 14.80
C VAL A 148 14.97 -6.88 16.18
N ASN A 149 14.52 -7.97 16.80
CA ASN A 149 15.18 -8.52 17.98
C ASN A 149 16.59 -8.93 17.53
N LEU A 150 17.53 -7.99 17.57
CA LEU A 150 18.94 -8.31 17.61
C LEU A 150 19.15 -8.95 18.97
N ARG A 151 19.16 -10.28 19.01
CA ARG A 151 19.69 -11.00 20.17
C ARG A 151 21.12 -10.53 20.39
N PRO A 152 21.51 -10.15 21.61
CA PRO A 152 22.91 -9.91 21.90
C PRO A 152 23.66 -11.24 21.78
N THR A 153 24.71 -11.24 20.97
CA THR A 153 25.80 -12.24 21.01
C THR A 153 26.64 -12.03 22.23
#